data_AF-A0A943L418-F1
#
_entry.id   AF-A0A943L418-F1
#
_cell.length_a   1.000
_cell.length_b   1.000
_cell.length_c   1.000
_cell.angle_alpha   90.00
_cell.angle_beta   90.00
_cell.angle_gamma   90.00
#
_symmetry.space_group_name_H-M   'P 1'
#
loop_
_entity.id
_entity.type
_entity.pdbx_description
1 polymer ?
#
loop_
_entity_poly.entity_id
_entity_poly.type
_entity_poly.pdbx_seq_one_letter_code
_entity_poly.pdbx_strand_id
1 'polypeptide(L)'
;MKLYKLKFLLIIILIILIVIPFLPYKMPEINRYEYDNLIRLEIQCHEWSGGPKVISGQENLDRFLDTLPDKTISRDTVNLIGNTPFKSISTFRQGIPSYSEFVVYGEFKEGYSRFNEVSFDVKEWYPKNKYVTLYDSMIFYKLKIYFNSMIIIIVLLLASLKIKK
;
A
#
# COMPACT_ATOMS: atom_id res chain seq x y z
N MET A 1 20.70 10.38 -36.41
CA MET A 1 19.22 10.52 -36.31
C MET A 1 18.83 11.98 -36.53
N LYS A 2 17.87 12.31 -37.40
CA LYS A 2 17.49 13.71 -37.67
C LYS A 2 16.97 14.38 -36.38
N LEU A 3 17.29 15.66 -36.15
CA LEU A 3 17.03 16.39 -34.90
C LEU A 3 15.56 16.33 -34.44
N TYR A 4 14.61 16.31 -35.39
CA TYR A 4 13.18 16.18 -35.11
C TYR A 4 12.79 14.80 -34.56
N LYS A 5 13.45 13.71 -35.01
CA LYS A 5 13.20 12.36 -34.49
C LYS A 5 13.64 12.24 -33.02
N LEU A 6 14.76 12.89 -32.67
CA LEU A 6 15.23 12.96 -31.28
C LEU A 6 14.26 13.74 -30.38
N LYS A 7 13.80 14.92 -30.83
CA LYS A 7 12.80 15.72 -30.09
C LYS A 7 11.52 14.93 -29.85
N PHE A 8 11.02 14.25 -30.89
CA PHE A 8 9.83 13.41 -30.80
C PHE A 8 10.00 12.26 -29.80
N LEU A 9 11.14 11.55 -29.84
CA LEU A 9 11.46 10.49 -28.89
C LEU A 9 11.49 11.00 -27.43
N LEU A 10 12.15 12.13 -27.18
CA LEU A 10 12.22 12.72 -25.84
C LEU A 10 10.85 13.11 -25.29
N ILE A 11 9.95 13.62 -26.14
CA ILE A 11 8.56 13.92 -25.76
C ILE A 11 7.81 12.64 -25.36
N ILE A 12 7.96 11.55 -26.12
CA ILE A 12 7.33 10.26 -25.78
C ILE A 12 7.85 9.76 -24.42
N ILE A 13 9.16 9.78 -24.19
CA ILE A 13 9.76 9.35 -22.92
C ILE A 13 9.22 10.22 -21.77
N LEU A 14 9.12 11.53 -21.97
CA LEU A 14 8.59 12.45 -20.97
C LEU A 14 7.14 12.13 -20.62
N ILE A 15 6.28 11.86 -21.62
CA ILE A 15 4.89 11.46 -21.40
C ILE A 15 4.83 10.17 -20.59
N ILE A 16 5.64 9.16 -20.96
CA ILE A 16 5.70 7.88 -20.24
C ILE A 16 6.09 8.10 -18.77
N LEU A 17 7.12 8.90 -18.51
CA LEU A 17 7.54 9.24 -17.14
C LEU A 17 6.44 9.98 -16.37
N ILE A 18 5.67 10.85 -17.01
CA ILE A 18 4.57 11.53 -16.32
C ILE A 18 3.43 10.55 -15.98
N VAL A 19 3.15 9.57 -16.84
CA VAL A 19 2.03 8.63 -16.67
C VAL A 19 2.33 7.50 -15.67
N ILE A 20 3.55 6.96 -15.66
CA ILE A 20 3.94 5.80 -14.84
C ILE A 20 3.54 5.91 -13.35
N PRO A 21 3.76 7.04 -12.65
CA PRO A 21 3.42 7.17 -11.23
C PRO A 21 1.92 6.99 -10.94
N PHE A 22 1.05 7.27 -11.93
CA PHE A 22 -0.40 7.17 -11.79
C PHE A 22 -0.95 5.79 -12.14
N LEU A 23 -0.10 4.86 -12.58
CA LEU A 23 -0.51 3.48 -12.82
C LEU A 23 -0.84 2.76 -11.51
N PRO A 24 -1.81 1.82 -11.53
CA PRO A 24 -2.18 1.03 -10.36
C PRO A 24 -1.03 0.10 -9.95
N TYR A 25 -0.52 0.28 -8.75
CA TYR A 25 0.46 -0.61 -8.11
C TYR A 25 -0.21 -1.82 -7.46
N LYS A 26 -1.33 -1.60 -6.76
CA LYS A 26 -2.13 -2.67 -6.16
C LYS A 26 -3.61 -2.41 -6.39
N MET A 27 -4.28 -3.36 -7.04
CA MET A 27 -5.72 -3.29 -7.29
C MET A 27 -6.51 -3.68 -6.04
N PRO A 28 -7.77 -3.21 -5.90
CA PRO A 28 -8.64 -3.73 -4.87
C PRO A 28 -8.90 -5.22 -5.06
N GLU A 29 -9.35 -5.88 -4.00
CA GLU A 29 -9.78 -7.27 -4.08
C GLU A 29 -11.00 -7.35 -5.01
N ILE A 30 -10.84 -7.94 -6.20
CA ILE A 30 -11.91 -8.08 -7.21
C ILE A 30 -12.74 -9.34 -6.95
N ASN A 31 -12.07 -10.42 -6.53
CA ASN A 31 -12.69 -11.69 -6.16
C ASN A 31 -12.13 -12.10 -4.80
N ARG A 32 -12.96 -12.72 -3.96
CA ARG A 32 -12.48 -13.39 -2.75
C ARG A 32 -11.46 -14.44 -3.19
N TYR A 33 -10.19 -14.17 -2.95
CA TYR A 33 -9.17 -15.18 -3.13
C TYR A 33 -9.36 -16.19 -1.99
N GLU A 34 -9.73 -17.41 -2.34
CA GLU A 34 -9.65 -18.55 -1.44
C GLU A 34 -8.18 -18.93 -1.35
N TYR A 35 -7.49 -18.34 -0.38
CA TYR A 35 -6.25 -18.91 0.11
C TYR A 35 -6.67 -20.02 1.07
N ASP A 36 -6.63 -21.27 0.61
CA ASP A 36 -7.15 -22.45 1.34
C ASP A 36 -6.69 -22.56 2.80
N ASN A 37 -5.57 -21.91 3.15
CA ASN A 37 -4.97 -21.97 4.49
C ASN A 37 -4.85 -20.61 5.20
N LEU A 38 -5.37 -19.51 4.63
CA LEU A 38 -5.24 -18.19 5.25
C LEU A 38 -6.59 -17.64 5.71
N ILE A 39 -6.58 -17.05 6.90
CA ILE A 39 -7.72 -16.33 7.44
C ILE A 39 -7.83 -15.01 6.71
N ARG A 40 -9.03 -14.68 6.24
CA ARG A 40 -9.36 -13.39 5.63
C ARG A 40 -10.00 -12.48 6.66
N LEU A 41 -9.44 -11.29 6.87
CA LEU A 41 -10.04 -10.22 7.67
C LEU A 41 -10.21 -8.96 6.82
N GLU A 42 -11.30 -8.23 7.04
CA GLU A 42 -11.40 -6.85 6.59
C GLU A 42 -11.18 -5.93 7.78
N ILE A 43 -10.31 -4.95 7.61
CA ILE A 43 -9.84 -4.11 8.69
C ILE A 43 -9.99 -2.63 8.38
N GLN A 44 -10.24 -1.83 9.43
CA GLN A 44 -10.21 -0.37 9.40
C GLN A 44 -9.05 0.14 10.25
N CYS A 45 -8.26 1.02 9.66
CA CYS A 45 -7.16 1.69 10.32
C CYS A 45 -7.61 3.11 10.68
N HIS A 46 -7.74 3.40 11.97
CA HIS A 46 -7.94 4.75 12.50
C HIS A 46 -6.67 5.24 13.17
N GLU A 47 -6.47 6.56 13.18
CA GLU A 47 -5.18 7.14 13.53
C GLU A 47 -4.72 6.82 14.96
N TRP A 48 -5.61 6.75 15.96
CA TRP A 48 -5.22 7.07 17.35
C TRP A 48 -5.61 6.07 18.44
N SER A 49 -6.07 4.85 18.17
CA SER A 49 -6.34 3.91 19.28
C SER A 49 -6.40 2.46 18.84
N GLY A 50 -5.57 1.61 19.47
CA GLY A 50 -5.49 0.18 19.18
C GLY A 50 -5.01 -0.10 17.75
N GLY A 51 -4.47 -1.28 17.52
CA GLY A 51 -4.28 -1.81 16.18
C GLY A 51 -5.57 -1.78 15.35
N PRO A 52 -5.48 -2.07 14.04
CA PRO A 52 -6.62 -2.01 13.13
C PRO A 52 -7.84 -2.78 13.64
N LYS A 53 -9.01 -2.15 13.53
CA LYS A 53 -10.30 -2.74 13.91
C LYS A 53 -10.72 -3.77 12.87
N VAL A 54 -11.21 -4.92 13.30
CA VAL A 54 -11.82 -5.92 12.42
C VAL A 54 -13.26 -5.48 12.10
N ILE A 55 -13.57 -5.31 10.81
CA ILE A 55 -14.92 -4.96 10.31
C ILE A 55 -15.63 -6.21 9.77
N SER A 56 -14.88 -7.20 9.27
CA SER A 56 -15.39 -8.49 8.79
C SER A 56 -14.39 -9.60 9.05
N GLY A 57 -14.88 -10.82 9.30
CA GLY A 57 -14.06 -11.96 9.72
C GLY A 57 -13.92 -12.10 11.25
N GLN A 58 -14.78 -11.40 12.00
CA GLN A 58 -14.79 -11.36 13.46
C GLN A 58 -14.92 -12.76 14.08
N GLU A 59 -15.69 -13.64 13.45
CA GLU A 59 -15.88 -15.02 13.87
C GLU A 59 -14.57 -15.83 13.91
N ASN A 60 -13.60 -15.49 13.06
CA ASN A 60 -12.28 -16.14 13.05
C ASN A 60 -11.40 -15.62 14.18
N LEU A 61 -11.50 -14.32 14.50
CA LEU A 61 -10.83 -13.71 15.63
C LEU A 61 -11.38 -14.28 16.95
N ASP A 62 -12.70 -14.28 17.13
CA ASP A 62 -13.34 -14.80 18.33
C ASP A 62 -12.97 -16.28 18.57
N ARG A 63 -13.03 -17.10 17.52
CA ARG A 63 -12.65 -18.52 17.60
C ARG A 63 -11.21 -18.71 18.07
N PHE A 64 -10.28 -17.88 17.59
CA PHE A 64 -8.88 -17.94 18.03
C PHE A 64 -8.73 -17.47 19.48
N LEU A 65 -9.35 -16.34 19.84
CA LEU A 65 -9.30 -15.81 21.21
C LEU A 65 -9.92 -16.77 22.24
N ASP A 66 -10.91 -17.56 21.84
CA ASP A 66 -11.51 -18.56 22.72
C ASP A 66 -10.55 -19.70 23.07
N THR A 67 -9.57 -20.01 22.21
CA THR A 67 -8.49 -20.97 22.50
C THR A 67 -7.43 -20.43 23.46
N LEU A 68 -7.35 -19.10 23.61
CA LEU A 68 -6.38 -18.47 24.50
C LEU A 68 -6.86 -18.43 25.95
N PRO A 69 -5.94 -18.57 26.93
CA PRO A 69 -6.29 -18.54 28.35
C PRO A 69 -6.62 -17.12 28.86
N ASP A 70 -6.04 -16.08 28.25
CA ASP A 70 -6.28 -14.69 28.64
C ASP A 70 -7.56 -14.16 27.97
N LYS A 71 -8.54 -13.77 28.79
CA LYS A 71 -9.84 -13.25 28.33
C LYS A 71 -9.92 -11.73 28.31
N THR A 72 -8.82 -11.04 28.63
CA THR A 72 -8.74 -9.57 28.64
C THR A 72 -8.29 -8.98 27.31
N ILE A 73 -7.89 -9.83 26.36
CA ILE A 73 -7.44 -9.44 25.02
C ILE A 73 -8.57 -8.73 24.28
N SER A 74 -8.22 -7.66 23.55
CA SER A 74 -9.15 -6.96 22.68
C SER A 74 -9.79 -7.91 21.67
N ARG A 75 -11.13 -7.90 21.62
CA ARG A 75 -11.90 -8.69 20.66
C ARG A 75 -12.13 -7.96 19.34
N ASP A 76 -11.97 -6.64 19.29
CA ASP A 76 -12.33 -5.87 18.10
C ASP A 76 -11.13 -5.44 17.27
N THR A 77 -9.91 -5.55 17.82
CA THR A 77 -8.68 -5.04 17.20
C THR A 77 -7.61 -6.11 17.10
N VAL A 78 -6.79 -6.00 16.06
CA VAL A 78 -5.64 -6.89 15.82
C VAL A 78 -4.38 -6.08 15.62
N ASN A 79 -3.26 -6.61 16.07
CA ASN A 79 -1.95 -6.05 15.75
C ASN A 79 -1.40 -6.70 14.47
N LEU A 80 -1.33 -5.94 13.37
CA LEU A 80 -0.81 -6.47 12.11
C LEU A 80 0.72 -6.54 12.12
N ILE A 81 1.25 -7.71 11.80
CA ILE A 81 2.68 -7.95 11.58
C ILE A 81 2.92 -8.54 10.18
N GLY A 82 4.19 -8.75 9.81
CA GLY A 82 4.53 -9.34 8.51
C GLY A 82 4.43 -8.35 7.34
N ASN A 83 3.76 -8.76 6.26
CA ASN A 83 3.55 -8.02 5.00
C ASN A 83 2.40 -7.02 5.14
N THR A 84 2.59 -5.97 5.95
CA THR A 84 1.51 -5.03 6.27
C THR A 84 1.35 -3.95 5.18
N PRO A 85 0.12 -3.45 4.94
CA PRO A 85 -0.12 -2.33 4.01
C PRO A 85 0.72 -1.10 4.33
N PHE A 86 0.93 -0.81 5.62
CA PHE A 86 1.66 0.37 6.10
C PHE A 86 3.15 0.36 5.75
N LYS A 87 3.76 -0.81 5.55
CA LYS A 87 5.16 -0.90 5.06
C LYS A 87 5.26 -0.59 3.56
N SER A 88 4.16 -0.69 2.84
CA SER A 88 4.10 -0.62 1.39
C SER A 88 3.55 0.70 0.86
N ILE A 89 2.95 1.54 1.72
CA ILE A 89 2.30 2.81 1.35
C ILE A 89 2.98 3.98 2.08
N SER A 90 3.19 5.09 1.40
CA SER A 90 3.87 6.28 1.94
C SER A 90 2.98 7.50 2.16
N THR A 91 1.73 7.49 1.70
CA THR A 91 0.89 8.70 1.64
C THR A 91 -0.07 8.80 2.83
N PHE A 92 -0.05 9.96 3.48
CA PHE A 92 -0.88 10.32 4.62
C PHE A 92 -1.46 11.73 4.42
N ARG A 93 -2.71 11.97 4.84
CA ARG A 93 -3.38 13.27 4.86
C ARG A 93 -3.57 13.70 6.31
N GLN A 94 -2.88 14.77 6.72
CA GLN A 94 -2.93 15.30 8.11
C GLN A 94 -2.56 14.27 9.19
N GLY A 95 -1.75 13.25 8.83
CA GLY A 95 -1.46 12.11 9.70
C GLY A 95 -2.24 10.85 9.32
N ILE A 96 -3.42 11.00 8.69
CA ILE A 96 -4.32 9.86 8.40
C ILE A 96 -3.75 9.12 7.19
N PRO A 97 -3.57 7.80 7.22
CA PRO A 97 -3.29 7.03 6.02
C PRO A 97 -4.31 7.35 4.91
N SER A 98 -3.84 7.68 3.69
CA SER A 98 -4.76 7.94 2.55
C SER A 98 -5.65 6.73 2.22
N TYR A 99 -5.29 5.57 2.72
CA TYR A 99 -5.98 4.30 2.63
C TYR A 99 -6.22 3.78 4.05
N SER A 100 -7.47 3.67 4.45
CA SER A 100 -7.87 3.25 5.80
C SER A 100 -8.51 1.87 5.85
N GLU A 101 -8.91 1.31 4.71
CA GLU A 101 -9.64 0.04 4.63
C GLU A 101 -8.88 -0.96 3.76
N PHE A 102 -8.60 -2.11 4.36
CA PHE A 102 -7.84 -3.17 3.72
C PHE A 102 -8.49 -4.52 3.97
N VAL A 103 -8.29 -5.41 3.01
CA VAL A 103 -8.50 -6.85 3.16
C VAL A 103 -7.13 -7.45 3.42
N VAL A 104 -7.00 -8.24 4.48
CA VAL A 104 -5.75 -8.91 4.85
C VAL A 104 -5.96 -10.41 4.96
N TYR A 105 -4.96 -11.15 4.50
CA TYR A 105 -4.89 -12.60 4.54
C TYR A 105 -3.69 -13.02 5.36
N GLY A 106 -3.91 -13.90 6.33
CA GLY A 106 -2.84 -14.26 7.26
C GLY A 106 -3.25 -15.29 8.30
N GLU A 107 -2.45 -15.36 9.34
CA GLU A 107 -2.63 -16.28 10.46
C GLU A 107 -2.53 -15.53 11.78
N PHE A 108 -3.34 -15.91 12.76
CA PHE A 108 -3.13 -15.44 14.13
C PHE A 108 -1.86 -16.06 14.71
N LYS A 109 -1.13 -15.28 15.49
CA LYS A 109 0.06 -15.72 16.22
C LYS A 109 -0.14 -15.46 17.70
N GLU A 110 0.31 -16.41 18.52
CA GLU A 110 0.42 -16.22 19.95
C GLU A 110 1.43 -15.10 20.23
N GLY A 111 0.98 -14.04 20.90
CA GLY A 111 1.78 -12.85 21.16
C GLY A 111 0.93 -11.59 21.20
N TYR A 112 1.00 -10.88 22.33
CA TYR A 112 0.20 -9.68 22.57
C TYR A 112 0.96 -8.41 22.19
N SER A 113 0.26 -7.47 21.58
CA SER A 113 0.76 -6.11 21.40
C SER A 113 0.80 -5.37 22.74
N ARG A 114 1.47 -4.21 22.77
CA ARG A 114 1.47 -3.30 23.93
C ARG A 114 0.06 -2.84 24.33
N PHE A 115 -0.92 -3.00 23.45
CA PHE A 115 -2.32 -2.64 23.66
C PHE A 115 -3.24 -3.84 23.95
N ASN A 116 -2.66 -5.00 24.31
CA ASN A 116 -3.37 -6.24 24.60
C ASN A 116 -4.19 -6.78 23.42
N GLU A 117 -3.57 -6.82 22.25
CA GLU A 117 -4.20 -7.25 21.01
C GLU A 117 -3.49 -8.48 20.47
N VAL A 118 -4.25 -9.39 19.87
CA VAL A 118 -3.66 -10.54 19.21
C VAL A 118 -2.88 -10.11 17.97
N SER A 119 -1.75 -10.74 17.73
CA SER A 119 -0.97 -10.49 16.52
C SER A 119 -1.53 -11.28 15.34
N PHE A 120 -1.67 -10.61 14.21
CA PHE A 120 -2.09 -11.20 12.94
C PHE A 120 -0.96 -11.05 11.91
N ASP A 121 -0.36 -12.18 11.52
CA ASP A 121 0.75 -12.24 10.57
C ASP A 121 0.22 -12.20 9.14
N VAL A 122 0.24 -10.99 8.58
CA VAL A 122 -0.27 -10.72 7.23
C VAL A 122 0.70 -11.33 6.21
N LYS A 123 0.18 -12.25 5.41
CA LYS A 123 0.87 -12.81 4.23
C LYS A 123 0.57 -11.98 3.01
N GLU A 124 -0.70 -11.64 2.80
CA GLU A 124 -1.11 -10.84 1.65
C GLU A 124 -2.20 -9.83 2.02
N TRP A 125 -2.28 -8.73 1.27
CA TRP A 125 -3.23 -7.67 1.56
C TRP A 125 -3.69 -6.97 0.31
N TYR A 126 -4.89 -6.41 0.30
CA TYR A 126 -5.44 -5.63 -0.80
C TYR A 126 -6.16 -4.40 -0.25
N PRO A 127 -6.08 -3.23 -0.93
CA PRO A 127 -6.95 -2.11 -0.59
C PRO A 127 -8.42 -2.51 -0.85
N LYS A 128 -9.36 -2.05 -0.03
CA LYS A 128 -10.76 -2.51 -0.16
C LYS A 128 -11.50 -1.87 -1.33
N ASN A 129 -11.55 -0.54 -1.40
CA ASN A 129 -12.44 0.19 -2.30
C ASN A 129 -11.73 0.97 -3.42
N LYS A 130 -10.40 0.99 -3.43
CA LYS A 130 -9.58 1.83 -4.33
C LYS A 130 -8.33 1.07 -4.73
N TYR A 131 -7.75 1.39 -5.89
CA TYR A 131 -6.39 0.95 -6.20
C TYR A 131 -5.38 1.87 -5.53
N VAL A 132 -4.24 1.31 -5.14
CA VAL A 132 -3.06 2.07 -4.70
C VAL A 132 -2.26 2.44 -5.94
N THR A 133 -1.96 3.72 -6.12
CA THR A 133 -1.11 4.17 -7.23
C THR A 133 0.36 3.83 -6.96
N LEU A 134 1.16 3.72 -8.01
CA LEU A 134 2.62 3.59 -7.85
C LEU A 134 3.18 4.77 -7.04
N TYR A 135 2.69 5.99 -7.30
CA TYR A 135 3.07 7.19 -6.57
C TYR A 135 2.95 7.05 -5.04
N ASP A 136 1.88 6.40 -4.58
CA ASP A 136 1.62 6.21 -3.15
C ASP A 136 2.41 5.05 -2.52
N SER A 137 3.12 4.27 -3.33
CA SER A 137 3.91 3.14 -2.84
C SER A 137 5.22 3.59 -2.18
N MET A 138 5.64 2.85 -1.15
CA MET A 138 6.93 3.05 -0.49
C MET A 138 8.12 2.81 -1.45
N ILE A 139 7.92 2.00 -2.49
CA ILE A 139 8.90 1.77 -3.56
C ILE A 139 9.13 3.07 -4.33
N PHE A 140 8.06 3.71 -4.82
CA PHE A 140 8.17 4.97 -5.54
C PHE A 140 8.65 6.09 -4.63
N TYR A 141 8.19 6.13 -3.37
CA TYR A 141 8.67 7.12 -2.40
C TYR A 141 10.20 7.14 -2.27
N LYS A 142 10.84 5.97 -2.28
CA LYS A 142 12.31 5.84 -2.23
C LYS A 142 12.98 6.25 -3.55
N LEU A 143 12.33 6.05 -4.68
CA LEU A 143 12.88 6.31 -6.02
C LEU A 143 12.54 7.70 -6.59
N LYS A 144 11.59 8.43 -5.99
CA LYS A 144 11.02 9.67 -6.53
C LYS A 144 12.07 10.74 -6.84
N ILE A 145 13.17 10.80 -6.09
CA ILE A 145 14.24 11.78 -6.32
C ILE A 145 14.95 11.54 -7.66
N TYR A 146 15.26 10.28 -7.97
CA TYR A 146 15.86 9.87 -9.24
C TYR A 146 14.88 10.04 -10.39
N PHE A 147 13.61 9.74 -10.14
CA PHE A 147 12.55 9.93 -11.13
C PHE A 147 12.38 11.40 -11.52
N ASN A 148 12.31 12.29 -10.53
CA ASN A 148 12.20 13.72 -10.74
C ASN A 148 13.43 14.31 -11.45
N SER A 149 14.64 13.84 -11.10
CA SER A 149 15.87 14.32 -11.74
C SER A 149 15.92 13.92 -13.23
N MET A 150 15.47 12.72 -13.60
CA MET A 150 15.35 12.32 -15.00
C MET A 150 14.40 13.22 -15.81
N ILE A 151 13.25 13.57 -15.24
CA ILE A 151 12.29 14.49 -15.88
C ILE A 151 12.95 15.85 -16.13
N ILE A 152 13.63 16.41 -15.12
CA ILE A 152 14.33 17.69 -15.23
C ILE A 152 15.38 17.64 -16.35
N ILE A 153 16.19 16.58 -16.41
CA ILE A 153 17.22 16.42 -17.47
C ILE A 153 16.57 16.42 -18.86
N ILE A 154 15.47 15.68 -19.05
CA ILE A 154 14.79 15.61 -20.34
C ILE A 154 14.22 16.98 -20.74
N VAL A 155 13.65 17.73 -19.80
CA VAL A 155 13.15 19.09 -20.04
C VAL A 155 14.28 20.03 -20.45
N LEU A 156 15.44 19.98 -19.78
CA LEU A 156 16.62 20.76 -20.14
C LEU A 156 17.15 20.40 -21.54
N LEU A 157 17.19 19.12 -21.89
CA LEU A 157 17.57 18.67 -23.22
C LEU A 157 16.62 19.22 -24.29
N LEU A 158 15.31 19.13 -24.07
CA LEU A 158 14.30 19.70 -24.98
C LEU A 158 14.44 21.22 -25.15
N ALA A 159 14.73 21.95 -24.06
CA ALA A 159 14.96 23.39 -24.09
C ALA A 159 16.23 23.75 -24.90
N SER A 160 17.36 23.06 -24.66
CA SER A 160 18.60 23.30 -25.38
C SER A 160 18.47 23.04 -26.90
N LEU A 161 17.66 22.05 -27.28
CA LEU A 161 17.38 21.74 -28.69
C LEU A 161 16.46 22.77 -29.36
N LYS A 162 15.77 23.63 -28.60
CA LYS A 162 15.03 24.79 -29.15
C LYS A 162 15.94 25.98 -29.45
N ILE A 163 17.04 26.15 -28.70
CA ILE A 163 17.96 27.30 -28.82
C ILE A 163 18.84 27.21 -30.08
N LYS A 164 19.10 26.01 -30.60
CA LYS A 164 19.88 25.80 -31.85
C LYS A 164 19.08 26.08 -33.14
N LYS A 165 18.20 27.08 -33.16
CA LYS A 165 17.44 27.50 -34.35
C LYS A 165 17.90 28.85 -34.83
#